data_AF-A0A7Y5KRX8-F1
#
_entry.id   AF-A0A7Y5KRX8-F1
#
_cell.length_a   1.000
_cell.length_b   1.000
_cell.length_c   1.000
_cell.angle_alpha   90.00
_cell.angle_beta   90.00
_cell.angle_gamma   90.00
#
_symmetry.space_group_name_H-M   'P 1'
#
loop_
_entity.id
_entity.type
_entity.pdbx_description
1 polymer ?
#
loop_
_entity_poly.entity_id
_entity_poly.type
_entity_poly.pdbx_seq_one_letter_code
_entity_poly.pdbx_strand_id
1 'polypeptide(L)'
;MRLLSLLVAVVSLTPCFGCGDDTGTGASGGAGGTPSTGGAGANGGGPEGGGAQGGGAEGGGGGAEVFPCTPTDQCMAGKECINVADNSGAQDSFLMRMSWVEIENPSTFNEGLFPQLFQGSFLPSLPTCNLLGSGTFNWLLRFALETPAIVTGGAPQPANGINYVFTQATIDNFPVVPAELPAVFDTATGSFDTLAGEVLLPLYLDAQGSSALLLPLRELRFEGTYSPDQNCIGHYNAEGLSPDDECKPTATTPAFVTGASFDSYITLEDADQIIVAQLQQSLCVLISGDATAYGDGGNPAKCRRTDGVIDYEGDWCSATNEPADGTTCSDAVRFNGRFAASAVE
;
A
#
# COMPACT_ATOMS: atom_id res chain seq x y z
N MET A 1 -26.92 13.65 -30.57
CA MET A 1 -27.13 12.62 -29.54
C MET A 1 -26.78 11.25 -30.12
N ARG A 2 -25.57 10.76 -29.89
CA ARG A 2 -25.17 9.39 -30.21
C ARG A 2 -24.94 8.68 -28.88
N LEU A 3 -25.83 7.76 -28.55
CA LEU A 3 -25.65 6.81 -27.45
C LEU A 3 -24.52 5.86 -27.85
N LEU A 4 -23.43 5.85 -27.08
CA LEU A 4 -22.43 4.80 -27.14
C LEU A 4 -22.74 3.81 -26.00
N SER A 5 -23.22 2.62 -26.37
CA SER A 5 -23.48 1.53 -25.43
C SER A 5 -22.16 0.94 -24.94
N LEU A 6 -21.88 1.07 -23.65
CA LEU A 6 -20.78 0.39 -22.97
C LEU A 6 -21.23 -1.05 -22.67
N LEU A 7 -20.58 -2.02 -23.31
CA LEU A 7 -20.81 -3.44 -23.09
C LEU A 7 -19.96 -3.87 -21.88
N VAL A 8 -20.59 -4.03 -20.71
CA VAL A 8 -19.96 -4.65 -19.54
C VAL A 8 -20.08 -6.16 -19.72
N ALA A 9 -18.94 -6.84 -19.86
CA ALA A 9 -18.88 -8.30 -19.88
C ALA A 9 -19.11 -8.82 -18.45
N VAL A 10 -20.32 -9.29 -18.17
CA VAL A 10 -20.65 -10.03 -16.95
C VAL A 10 -20.06 -11.44 -17.10
N VAL A 11 -18.98 -11.73 -16.37
CA VAL A 11 -18.48 -13.09 -16.21
C VAL A 11 -19.40 -13.79 -15.20
N SER A 12 -20.37 -14.55 -15.73
CA SER A 12 -21.26 -15.39 -14.92
C SER A 12 -20.53 -16.68 -14.52
N LEU A 13 -20.06 -16.76 -13.28
CA LEU A 13 -19.65 -18.03 -12.66
C LEU A 13 -20.91 -18.87 -12.42
N THR A 14 -20.99 -20.01 -13.10
CA THR A 14 -22.09 -20.98 -12.94
C THR A 14 -21.66 -22.00 -11.87
N PRO A 15 -22.34 -22.13 -10.73
CA PRO A 15 -22.04 -23.20 -9.78
C PRO A 15 -22.53 -24.54 -10.32
N CYS A 16 -21.62 -25.51 -10.40
CA CYS A 16 -21.95 -26.89 -10.72
C CYS A 16 -22.58 -27.55 -9.49
N PHE A 17 -23.89 -27.85 -9.58
CA PHE A 17 -24.65 -28.62 -8.60
C PHE A 17 -24.58 -30.12 -8.94
N GLY A 18 -24.33 -30.95 -7.91
CA GLY A 18 -24.53 -32.42 -7.90
C GLY A 18 -23.25 -33.22 -8.18
N CYS A 19 -22.92 -34.32 -7.47
CA CYS A 19 -23.68 -35.22 -6.61
C CYS A 19 -22.71 -35.95 -5.65
N GLY A 20 -23.21 -36.45 -4.52
CA GLY A 20 -22.50 -37.45 -3.73
C GLY A 20 -23.02 -37.61 -2.30
N ASP A 21 -24.18 -38.25 -2.15
CA ASP A 21 -24.64 -38.83 -0.89
C ASP A 21 -23.68 -39.96 -0.46
N ASP A 22 -23.16 -39.91 0.76
CA ASP A 22 -22.69 -41.10 1.47
C ASP A 22 -23.18 -41.06 2.92
N THR A 23 -24.22 -41.85 3.17
CA THR A 23 -24.77 -42.14 4.49
C THR A 23 -23.86 -43.13 5.22
N GLY A 24 -23.17 -42.66 6.26
CA GLY A 24 -22.38 -43.50 7.17
C GLY A 24 -22.77 -43.27 8.63
N THR A 25 -23.68 -44.07 9.15
CA THR A 25 -23.98 -44.22 10.58
C THR A 25 -22.80 -44.87 11.31
N GLY A 26 -22.28 -44.22 12.35
CA GLY A 26 -21.32 -44.79 13.30
C GLY A 26 -21.43 -44.11 14.67
N ALA A 27 -21.82 -44.88 15.67
CA ALA A 27 -22.03 -44.46 17.06
C ALA A 27 -20.74 -44.56 17.90
N SER A 28 -20.84 -44.09 19.15
CA SER A 28 -19.83 -44.08 20.26
C SER A 28 -18.80 -42.96 20.14
N GLY A 29 -18.47 -42.15 21.15
CA GLY A 29 -18.65 -42.22 22.59
C GLY A 29 -17.31 -41.83 23.22
N GLY A 30 -17.30 -40.94 24.23
CA GLY A 30 -16.16 -40.84 25.15
C GLY A 30 -15.49 -39.46 25.32
N ALA A 31 -15.63 -38.96 26.54
CA ALA A 31 -14.59 -38.36 27.39
C ALA A 31 -13.87 -37.06 26.97
N GLY A 32 -14.30 -35.97 27.63
CA GLY A 32 -13.48 -35.17 28.55
C GLY A 32 -11.99 -34.92 28.23
N GLY A 33 -11.68 -33.68 27.88
CA GLY A 33 -10.33 -33.11 27.95
C GLY A 33 -10.38 -31.71 28.57
N THR A 34 -9.64 -31.52 29.66
CA THR A 34 -9.42 -30.28 30.41
C THR A 34 -8.66 -29.21 29.62
N PRO A 35 -8.82 -27.91 29.93
CA PRO A 35 -8.02 -26.85 29.34
C PRO A 35 -6.58 -26.88 29.90
N SER A 36 -5.61 -26.85 29.00
CA SER A 36 -4.20 -26.67 29.32
C SER A 36 -3.93 -25.21 29.66
N THR A 37 -3.43 -24.97 30.86
CA THR A 37 -2.92 -23.69 31.37
C THR A 37 -1.61 -23.33 30.68
N GLY A 38 -1.59 -22.23 29.91
CA GLY A 38 -0.37 -21.60 29.39
C GLY A 38 0.33 -20.78 30.47
N GLY A 39 1.48 -21.26 30.93
CA GLY A 39 2.36 -20.57 31.87
C GLY A 39 3.26 -19.55 31.18
N ALA A 40 3.52 -18.46 31.91
CA ALA A 40 4.46 -17.40 31.57
C ALA A 40 5.89 -17.92 31.38
N GLY A 41 6.59 -17.37 30.38
CA GLY A 41 8.02 -17.56 30.15
C GLY A 41 8.62 -16.30 29.54
N ALA A 42 9.36 -15.56 30.35
CA ALA A 42 10.15 -14.41 29.97
C ALA A 42 11.46 -14.81 29.24
N ASN A 43 12.06 -13.80 28.61
CA ASN A 43 13.44 -13.68 28.13
C ASN A 43 13.78 -14.17 26.71
N GLY A 44 14.05 -13.19 25.85
CA GLY A 44 15.41 -12.96 25.39
C GLY A 44 15.73 -13.46 23.98
N GLY A 45 16.12 -12.52 23.11
CA GLY A 45 16.79 -12.82 21.84
C GLY A 45 16.34 -11.92 20.72
N GLY A 46 16.91 -10.72 20.63
CA GLY A 46 16.81 -9.91 19.42
C GLY A 46 17.57 -10.59 18.27
N PRO A 47 17.11 -10.48 17.02
CA PRO A 47 17.93 -10.81 15.87
C PRO A 47 18.77 -9.59 15.48
N GLU A 48 20.05 -9.87 15.29
CA GLU A 48 21.11 -8.98 14.86
C GLU A 48 20.78 -8.33 13.51
N GLY A 49 20.92 -7.00 13.46
CA GLY A 49 20.90 -6.24 12.22
C GLY A 49 22.12 -6.58 11.37
N GLY A 50 21.88 -7.12 10.19
CA GLY A 50 22.86 -7.18 9.11
C GLY A 50 23.09 -5.79 8.55
N GLY A 51 24.05 -5.06 9.12
CA GLY A 51 24.52 -3.79 8.58
C GLY A 51 25.21 -4.01 7.22
N ALA A 52 24.58 -3.53 6.15
CA ALA A 52 25.25 -3.35 4.87
C ALA A 52 26.27 -2.21 5.02
N GLN A 53 27.55 -2.55 5.00
CA GLN A 53 28.64 -1.59 4.94
C GLN A 53 28.62 -0.87 3.59
N GLY A 54 28.28 0.41 3.61
CA GLY A 54 28.48 1.33 2.49
C GLY A 54 29.97 1.52 2.22
N GLY A 55 30.49 0.75 1.27
CA GLY A 55 31.82 0.96 0.70
C GLY A 55 31.77 2.08 -0.33
N GLY A 56 32.20 3.27 0.06
CA GLY A 56 32.51 4.34 -0.88
C GLY A 56 33.69 3.91 -1.77
N ALA A 57 33.39 3.63 -3.04
CA ALA A 57 34.39 3.43 -4.08
C ALA A 57 34.45 4.67 -4.97
N GLU A 58 35.39 5.57 -4.66
CA GLU A 58 35.88 6.54 -5.63
C GLU A 58 36.73 5.81 -6.70
N GLY A 59 36.44 6.07 -7.98
CA GLY A 59 37.45 6.06 -9.03
C GLY A 59 37.75 4.72 -9.72
N GLY A 60 36.88 4.31 -10.64
CA GLY A 60 37.21 3.29 -11.64
C GLY A 60 36.13 3.18 -12.70
N GLY A 61 36.30 3.84 -13.84
CA GLY A 61 35.42 3.75 -15.01
C GLY A 61 35.50 2.38 -15.71
N GLY A 62 35.19 1.31 -14.99
CA GLY A 62 34.79 0.04 -15.58
C GLY A 62 33.29 0.11 -15.82
N GLY A 63 32.84 -0.12 -17.06
CA GLY A 63 31.41 -0.14 -17.37
C GLY A 63 30.73 -1.16 -16.45
N ALA A 64 29.81 -0.68 -15.60
CA ALA A 64 29.00 -1.54 -14.75
C ALA A 64 28.37 -2.65 -15.62
N GLU A 65 28.36 -3.89 -15.11
CA GLU A 65 27.64 -4.96 -15.78
C GLU A 65 26.18 -4.52 -15.96
N VAL A 66 25.75 -4.41 -17.22
CA VAL A 66 24.37 -4.12 -17.54
C VAL A 66 23.60 -5.41 -17.36
N PHE A 67 22.81 -5.51 -16.29
CA PHE A 67 21.93 -6.65 -16.08
C PHE A 67 20.90 -6.74 -17.22
N PRO A 68 20.52 -7.93 -17.68
CA PRO A 68 19.64 -8.05 -18.85
C PRO A 68 18.25 -7.42 -18.65
N CYS A 69 17.83 -7.24 -17.39
CA CYS A 69 16.58 -6.56 -17.02
C CYS A 69 16.73 -5.06 -16.73
N THR A 70 17.91 -4.47 -16.96
CA THR A 70 18.15 -3.03 -16.77
C THR A 70 17.23 -2.22 -17.70
N PRO A 71 16.50 -1.22 -17.20
CA PRO A 71 15.70 -0.34 -18.03
C PRO A 71 16.53 0.35 -19.12
N THR A 72 15.97 0.43 -20.32
CA THR A 72 16.62 1.14 -21.44
C THR A 72 16.55 2.65 -21.24
N ASP A 73 17.29 3.43 -22.04
CA ASP A 73 17.19 4.91 -22.02
C ASP A 73 15.79 5.41 -22.40
N GLN A 74 14.91 4.54 -22.91
CA GLN A 74 13.50 4.87 -23.16
C GLN A 74 12.67 4.92 -21.87
N CYS A 75 13.23 4.51 -20.73
CA CYS A 75 12.57 4.45 -19.43
C CYS A 75 12.69 5.74 -18.59
N MET A 76 12.77 6.88 -19.28
CA MET A 76 12.86 8.24 -18.71
C MET A 76 14.19 8.52 -18.00
N ALA A 77 14.27 9.66 -17.31
CA ALA A 77 15.51 10.42 -17.08
C ALA A 77 16.57 9.68 -16.24
N GLY A 78 16.18 8.72 -15.39
CA GLY A 78 17.09 7.92 -14.58
C GLY A 78 16.74 6.43 -14.55
N LYS A 79 17.76 5.57 -14.77
CA LYS A 79 17.61 4.11 -14.82
C LYS A 79 17.39 3.47 -13.45
N GLU A 80 17.85 4.13 -12.39
CA GLU A 80 17.88 3.55 -11.04
C GLU A 80 16.49 3.49 -10.41
N CYS A 81 15.59 4.43 -10.67
CA CYS A 81 14.24 4.40 -10.10
C CYS A 81 13.11 4.72 -11.09
N ILE A 82 13.39 4.81 -12.40
CA ILE A 82 12.37 5.05 -13.44
C ILE A 82 11.62 6.36 -13.15
N ASN A 83 12.37 7.42 -12.83
CA ASN A 83 11.84 8.75 -12.59
C ASN A 83 11.42 9.44 -13.89
N VAL A 84 10.29 10.16 -13.85
CA VAL A 84 9.75 10.90 -15.00
C VAL A 84 10.22 12.37 -15.00
N ALA A 85 10.68 12.85 -13.85
CA ALA A 85 11.21 14.19 -13.62
C ALA A 85 12.64 14.13 -13.07
N ASP A 86 13.36 15.24 -13.17
CA ASP A 86 14.70 15.39 -12.57
C ASP A 86 14.67 16.46 -11.48
N ASN A 87 14.80 16.02 -10.23
CA ASN A 87 14.86 16.86 -9.04
C ASN A 87 16.29 17.31 -8.70
N SER A 88 17.29 16.99 -9.55
CA SER A 88 18.69 17.35 -9.35
C SER A 88 18.84 18.83 -9.04
N GLY A 89 19.33 19.13 -7.83
CA GLY A 89 19.62 20.50 -7.41
C GLY A 89 18.40 21.31 -6.95
N ALA A 90 17.22 20.70 -6.79
CA ALA A 90 16.11 21.38 -6.13
C ALA A 90 16.52 21.79 -4.70
N GLN A 91 16.29 23.07 -4.39
CA GLN A 91 16.67 23.69 -3.11
C GLN A 91 15.46 23.89 -2.19
N ASP A 92 14.28 24.13 -2.76
CA ASP A 92 13.11 24.56 -2.00
C ASP A 92 12.17 23.40 -1.73
N SER A 93 11.89 22.61 -2.78
CA SER A 93 11.07 21.41 -2.69
C SER A 93 11.24 20.50 -3.89
N PHE A 94 10.92 19.22 -3.71
CA PHE A 94 10.83 18.26 -4.79
C PHE A 94 9.65 17.30 -4.59
N LEU A 95 9.16 16.71 -5.68
CA LEU A 95 7.98 15.85 -5.69
C LEU A 95 8.35 14.43 -6.13
N MET A 96 7.78 13.45 -5.42
CA MET A 96 7.89 12.03 -5.74
C MET A 96 6.52 11.37 -5.71
N ARG A 97 6.38 10.33 -6.52
CA ARG A 97 5.24 9.40 -6.51
C ARG A 97 5.73 8.05 -6.00
N MET A 98 4.98 7.42 -5.10
CA MET A 98 5.23 6.02 -4.76
C MET A 98 5.04 5.12 -5.98
N SER A 99 6.11 4.43 -6.36
CA SER A 99 6.15 3.52 -7.51
C SER A 99 5.90 2.08 -7.11
N TRP A 100 6.14 1.75 -5.84
CA TRP A 100 5.96 0.43 -5.26
C TRP A 100 5.67 0.54 -3.77
N VAL A 101 4.75 -0.27 -3.25
CA VAL A 101 4.41 -0.32 -1.83
C VAL A 101 4.24 -1.76 -1.40
N GLU A 102 4.96 -2.20 -0.38
CA GLU A 102 4.83 -3.51 0.25
C GLU A 102 4.07 -3.31 1.56
N ILE A 103 2.78 -3.65 1.56
CA ILE A 103 1.97 -3.60 2.77
C ILE A 103 2.37 -4.75 3.69
N GLU A 104 2.66 -4.45 4.94
CA GLU A 104 2.93 -5.46 5.95
C GLU A 104 1.66 -5.80 6.74
N ASN A 105 0.86 -4.78 7.09
CA ASN A 105 -0.41 -4.94 7.78
C ASN A 105 -1.51 -4.05 7.17
N PRO A 106 -2.79 -4.49 7.18
CA PRO A 106 -3.21 -5.83 7.59
C PRO A 106 -2.92 -6.87 6.50
N SER A 107 -2.73 -8.14 6.89
CA SER A 107 -2.36 -9.20 5.92
C SER A 107 -3.42 -9.42 4.83
N THR A 108 -4.66 -9.00 5.06
CA THR A 108 -5.75 -9.07 4.08
C THR A 108 -5.48 -8.25 2.82
N PHE A 109 -4.60 -7.24 2.87
CA PHE A 109 -4.15 -6.51 1.68
C PHE A 109 -3.18 -7.33 0.81
N ASN A 110 -2.60 -8.39 1.37
CA ASN A 110 -1.68 -9.31 0.71
C ASN A 110 -2.35 -10.61 0.24
N GLU A 111 -3.67 -10.74 0.44
CA GLU A 111 -4.42 -11.96 0.14
C GLU A 111 -5.56 -11.72 -0.86
N GLY A 112 -5.92 -12.75 -1.62
CA GLY A 112 -7.06 -12.72 -2.53
C GLY A 112 -6.92 -11.72 -3.70
N LEU A 113 -7.97 -10.92 -3.93
CA LEU A 113 -8.03 -9.95 -5.04
C LEU A 113 -7.28 -8.65 -4.74
N PHE A 114 -6.99 -8.36 -3.47
CA PHE A 114 -6.39 -7.10 -3.06
C PHE A 114 -5.00 -6.87 -3.65
N PRO A 115 -4.06 -7.83 -3.62
CA PRO A 115 -2.75 -7.62 -4.23
C PRO A 115 -2.84 -7.21 -5.69
N GLN A 116 -3.75 -7.83 -6.45
CA GLN A 116 -3.92 -7.54 -7.86
C GLN A 116 -4.46 -6.12 -8.10
N LEU A 117 -5.45 -5.71 -7.30
CA LEU A 117 -6.01 -4.36 -7.39
C LEU A 117 -5.04 -3.31 -6.86
N PHE A 118 -4.39 -3.57 -5.74
CA PHE A 118 -3.55 -2.60 -5.02
C PHE A 118 -2.18 -2.44 -5.67
N GLN A 119 -1.41 -3.53 -5.82
CA GLN A 119 -0.07 -3.47 -6.44
C GLN A 119 -0.15 -3.07 -7.90
N GLY A 120 -1.13 -3.64 -8.63
CA GLY A 120 -1.38 -3.26 -10.02
C GLY A 120 -1.68 -1.77 -10.18
N SER A 121 -2.33 -1.15 -9.18
CA SER A 121 -2.64 0.28 -9.20
C SER A 121 -1.44 1.19 -8.87
N PHE A 122 -0.53 0.77 -7.98
CA PHE A 122 0.69 1.52 -7.69
C PHE A 122 1.71 1.46 -8.82
N LEU A 123 1.89 0.27 -9.39
CA LEU A 123 2.91 0.06 -10.42
C LEU A 123 2.65 0.98 -11.61
N PRO A 124 3.65 1.76 -12.08
CA PRO A 124 3.50 2.57 -13.28
C PRO A 124 3.08 1.74 -14.50
N SER A 125 2.29 2.36 -15.38
CA SER A 125 1.96 1.79 -16.70
C SER A 125 3.02 2.19 -17.71
N LEU A 126 4.18 1.54 -17.66
CA LEU A 126 5.33 1.79 -18.55
C LEU A 126 5.77 0.47 -19.20
N PRO A 127 5.04 -0.04 -20.21
CA PRO A 127 5.35 -1.32 -20.84
C PRO A 127 6.75 -1.37 -21.47
N THR A 128 7.26 -0.23 -21.94
CA THR A 128 8.64 -0.10 -22.46
C THR A 128 9.72 -0.36 -21.40
N CYS A 129 9.32 -0.39 -20.12
CA CYS A 129 10.15 -0.61 -18.94
C CYS A 129 9.77 -1.89 -18.20
N ASN A 130 9.00 -2.78 -18.84
CA ASN A 130 8.47 -4.00 -18.24
C ASN A 130 7.56 -3.75 -17.01
N LEU A 131 7.05 -2.53 -16.85
CA LEU A 131 6.07 -2.18 -15.82
C LEU A 131 4.67 -2.21 -16.43
N LEU A 132 3.88 -3.21 -16.03
CA LEU A 132 2.54 -3.48 -16.57
C LEU A 132 1.42 -3.11 -15.59
N GLY A 133 1.67 -2.16 -14.69
CA GLY A 133 0.63 -1.65 -13.81
C GLY A 133 -0.37 -0.75 -14.53
N SER A 134 -1.39 -0.30 -13.81
CA SER A 134 -2.34 0.71 -14.29
C SER A 134 -1.88 2.14 -13.96
N GLY A 135 -1.04 2.31 -12.94
CA GLY A 135 -0.62 3.62 -12.44
C GLY A 135 -1.78 4.50 -11.96
N THR A 136 -2.90 3.90 -11.56
CA THR A 136 -4.10 4.64 -11.15
C THR A 136 -4.03 5.11 -9.71
N PHE A 137 -3.28 4.41 -8.85
CA PHE A 137 -3.03 4.89 -7.50
C PHE A 137 -1.75 5.71 -7.45
N ASN A 138 -1.91 7.02 -7.27
CA ASN A 138 -0.81 7.96 -7.20
C ASN A 138 -0.77 8.57 -5.80
N TRP A 139 0.04 7.96 -4.93
CA TRP A 139 0.38 8.54 -3.63
C TRP A 139 1.61 9.42 -3.80
N LEU A 140 1.44 10.72 -3.59
CA LEU A 140 2.47 11.73 -3.76
C LEU A 140 3.11 12.12 -2.44
N LEU A 141 4.41 12.44 -2.50
CA LEU A 141 5.23 12.97 -1.42
C LEU A 141 5.96 14.21 -1.94
N ARG A 142 5.62 15.39 -1.42
CA ARG A 142 6.37 16.63 -1.69
C ARG A 142 7.22 16.97 -0.48
N PHE A 143 8.53 16.93 -0.66
CA PHE A 143 9.50 17.30 0.35
C PHE A 143 9.70 18.81 0.30
N ALA A 144 9.27 19.54 1.33
CA ALA A 144 9.45 20.99 1.45
C ALA A 144 10.67 21.26 2.35
N LEU A 145 11.79 21.68 1.76
CA LEU A 145 13.07 21.80 2.46
C LEU A 145 13.20 23.10 3.25
N GLU A 146 12.57 24.20 2.80
CA GLU A 146 12.59 25.49 3.50
C GLU A 146 11.73 25.50 4.77
N THR A 147 10.58 24.84 4.72
CA THR A 147 9.68 24.62 5.85
C THR A 147 9.58 23.11 6.05
N PRO A 148 10.50 22.51 6.83
CA PRO A 148 10.72 21.07 6.85
C PRO A 148 9.45 20.26 7.10
N ALA A 149 8.89 19.74 6.00
CA ALA A 149 7.67 18.96 6.01
C ALA A 149 7.60 18.07 4.77
N ILE A 150 6.86 16.98 4.88
CA ILE A 150 6.38 16.19 3.76
C ILE A 150 4.90 16.48 3.58
N VAL A 151 4.54 17.05 2.43
CA VAL A 151 3.13 17.15 2.02
C VAL A 151 2.76 15.87 1.29
N THR A 152 1.72 15.18 1.78
CA THR A 152 1.31 13.87 1.29
C THR A 152 -0.16 13.81 0.95
N GLY A 153 -0.54 12.99 -0.02
CA GLY A 153 -1.91 12.85 -0.48
C GLY A 153 -2.00 12.08 -1.79
N GLY A 154 -3.22 11.85 -2.24
CA GLY A 154 -3.48 11.16 -3.50
C GLY A 154 -3.57 12.13 -4.68
N ALA A 155 -3.45 11.62 -5.89
CA ALA A 155 -3.70 12.35 -7.12
C ALA A 155 -4.39 11.46 -8.17
N PRO A 156 -5.26 12.03 -9.02
CA PRO A 156 -5.75 11.32 -10.19
C PRO A 156 -4.60 11.07 -11.17
N GLN A 157 -4.81 10.18 -12.13
CA GLN A 157 -3.84 9.97 -13.20
C GLN A 157 -3.70 11.26 -14.03
N PRO A 158 -2.47 11.76 -14.27
CA PRO A 158 -2.25 12.99 -15.02
C PRO A 158 -2.63 12.80 -16.50
N ALA A 159 -3.34 13.79 -17.07
CA ALA A 159 -3.77 13.74 -18.47
C ALA A 159 -2.59 13.65 -19.47
N ASN A 160 -1.44 14.23 -19.10
CA ASN A 160 -0.21 14.22 -19.90
C ASN A 160 0.82 13.17 -19.41
N GLY A 161 0.45 12.30 -18.46
CA GLY A 161 1.31 11.24 -17.95
C GLY A 161 2.34 11.64 -16.89
N ILE A 162 2.67 12.94 -16.75
CA ILE A 162 3.80 13.37 -15.89
C ILE A 162 3.48 14.48 -14.86
N ASN A 163 2.44 15.30 -15.06
CA ASN A 163 2.15 16.46 -14.18
C ASN A 163 1.09 16.11 -13.14
N TYR A 164 1.53 15.70 -11.97
CA TYR A 164 0.67 15.30 -10.87
C TYR A 164 0.18 16.51 -10.07
N VAL A 165 -1.10 16.46 -9.71
CA VAL A 165 -1.72 17.48 -8.85
C VAL A 165 -2.42 16.76 -7.72
N PHE A 166 -2.05 17.12 -6.49
CA PHE A 166 -2.73 16.64 -5.30
C PHE A 166 -4.25 16.83 -5.41
N THR A 167 -4.99 15.78 -5.06
CA THR A 167 -6.45 15.86 -4.97
C THR A 167 -6.85 16.83 -3.87
N GLN A 168 -7.65 17.82 -4.25
CA GLN A 168 -8.36 18.71 -3.33
C GLN A 168 -9.84 18.75 -3.74
N ALA A 169 -10.64 17.86 -3.18
CA ALA A 169 -12.02 17.65 -3.60
C ALA A 169 -12.89 17.07 -2.47
N THR A 170 -14.18 16.94 -2.72
CA THR A 170 -15.07 16.12 -1.89
C THR A 170 -15.40 14.84 -2.64
N ILE A 171 -15.07 13.69 -2.06
CA ILE A 171 -15.36 12.35 -2.60
C ILE A 171 -16.28 11.64 -1.61
N ASP A 172 -17.46 11.22 -2.05
CA ASP A 172 -18.46 10.54 -1.20
C ASP A 172 -18.79 11.28 0.10
N ASN A 173 -18.84 12.62 0.03
CA ASN A 173 -19.05 13.56 1.14
C ASN A 173 -17.85 13.72 2.10
N PHE A 174 -16.71 13.10 1.82
CA PHE A 174 -15.50 13.31 2.59
C PHE A 174 -14.61 14.38 1.94
N PRO A 175 -14.14 15.38 2.70
CA PRO A 175 -13.13 16.31 2.21
C PRO A 175 -11.79 15.58 2.09
N VAL A 176 -11.28 15.50 0.87
CA VAL A 176 -9.96 14.96 0.55
C VAL A 176 -9.05 16.13 0.25
N VAL A 177 -8.04 16.32 1.09
CA VAL A 177 -7.01 17.35 0.97
C VAL A 177 -5.66 16.76 1.34
N PRO A 178 -4.54 17.30 0.82
CA PRO A 178 -3.22 16.87 1.25
C PRO A 178 -2.97 17.18 2.72
N ALA A 179 -2.23 16.29 3.38
CA ALA A 179 -1.75 16.49 4.73
C ALA A 179 -0.32 17.04 4.68
N GLU A 180 0.02 17.91 5.62
CA GLU A 180 1.38 18.40 5.83
C GLU A 180 1.93 17.77 7.11
N LEU A 181 2.96 16.95 6.98
CA LEU A 181 3.60 16.26 8.08
C LEU A 181 4.94 16.93 8.37
N PRO A 182 5.13 17.58 9.54
CA PRO A 182 6.42 18.15 9.89
C PRO A 182 7.53 17.10 9.82
N ALA A 183 8.70 17.47 9.31
CA ALA A 183 9.76 16.51 9.03
C ALA A 183 11.13 17.00 9.49
N VAL A 184 12.02 16.04 9.73
CA VAL A 184 13.45 16.27 9.90
C VAL A 184 14.16 15.68 8.69
N PHE A 185 15.05 16.47 8.08
CA PHE A 185 15.86 16.05 6.93
C PHE A 185 17.34 16.12 7.29
N ASP A 186 18.06 15.04 6.99
CA ASP A 186 19.52 15.05 6.93
C ASP A 186 19.95 15.11 5.46
N THR A 187 20.27 16.31 5.00
CA THR A 187 20.66 16.55 3.59
C THR A 187 22.02 15.93 3.23
N ALA A 188 22.83 15.52 4.21
CA ALA A 188 24.12 14.88 3.93
C ALA A 188 23.95 13.40 3.57
N THR A 189 22.98 12.73 4.19
CA THR A 189 22.69 11.31 3.98
C THR A 189 21.46 11.08 3.10
N GLY A 190 20.60 12.09 2.93
CA GLY A 190 19.30 11.97 2.29
C GLY A 190 18.24 11.36 3.21
N SER A 191 18.54 11.15 4.49
CA SER A 191 17.59 10.55 5.43
C SER A 191 16.50 11.52 5.86
N PHE A 192 15.31 10.98 6.14
CA PHE A 192 14.16 11.76 6.60
C PHE A 192 13.31 10.98 7.61
N ASP A 193 12.62 11.71 8.47
CA ASP A 193 11.63 11.21 9.43
C ASP A 193 10.55 12.27 9.64
N THR A 194 9.28 11.88 9.74
CA THR A 194 8.15 12.79 9.92
C THR A 194 7.48 12.61 11.27
N LEU A 195 6.99 13.70 11.84
CA LEU A 195 5.97 13.63 12.87
C LEU A 195 4.68 13.03 12.30
N ALA A 196 3.92 12.37 13.18
CA ALA A 196 2.67 11.75 12.82
C ALA A 196 1.59 12.78 12.47
N GLY A 197 0.70 12.42 11.53
CA GLY A 197 -0.45 13.22 11.16
C GLY A 197 -1.57 12.37 10.56
N GLU A 198 -2.58 13.02 9.98
CA GLU A 198 -3.74 12.34 9.42
C GLU A 198 -3.93 12.67 7.96
N VAL A 199 -4.26 11.66 7.14
CA VAL A 199 -4.57 11.85 5.73
C VAL A 199 -5.72 10.94 5.31
N LEU A 200 -6.67 11.49 4.56
CA LEU A 200 -7.66 10.69 3.86
C LEU A 200 -7.17 10.49 2.42
N LEU A 201 -6.58 9.33 2.17
CA LEU A 201 -5.87 9.05 0.93
C LEU A 201 -6.80 8.40 -0.11
N PRO A 202 -7.04 9.02 -1.28
CA PRO A 202 -7.83 8.40 -2.34
C PRO A 202 -6.97 7.44 -3.16
N LEU A 203 -7.42 6.19 -3.26
CA LEU A 203 -6.94 5.17 -4.17
C LEU A 203 -7.90 5.13 -5.37
N TYR A 204 -7.54 5.79 -6.46
CA TYR A 204 -8.34 5.79 -7.67
C TYR A 204 -8.30 4.41 -8.34
N LEU A 205 -9.48 3.85 -8.59
CA LEU A 205 -9.67 2.51 -9.16
C LEU A 205 -9.74 2.52 -10.69
N ASP A 206 -9.77 3.71 -11.29
CA ASP A 206 -9.81 3.91 -12.73
C ASP A 206 -9.00 5.14 -13.14
N ALA A 207 -8.54 5.12 -14.40
CA ALA A 207 -7.74 6.18 -15.00
C ALA A 207 -8.48 7.52 -15.12
N GLN A 208 -9.82 7.49 -15.11
CA GLN A 208 -10.64 8.71 -15.20
C GLN A 208 -10.83 9.36 -13.82
N GLY A 209 -10.37 8.71 -12.74
CA GLY A 209 -10.61 9.14 -11.37
C GLY A 209 -12.09 9.16 -10.99
N SER A 210 -12.92 8.38 -11.67
CA SER A 210 -14.39 8.38 -11.46
C SER A 210 -14.82 7.61 -10.21
N SER A 211 -13.96 6.69 -9.76
CA SER A 211 -14.10 5.98 -8.50
C SER A 211 -12.82 5.99 -7.70
N ALA A 212 -12.96 6.12 -6.39
CA ALA A 212 -11.87 5.98 -5.44
C ALA A 212 -12.27 5.14 -4.23
N LEU A 213 -11.33 4.36 -3.71
CA LEU A 213 -11.36 3.84 -2.36
C LEU A 213 -10.66 4.86 -1.46
N LEU A 214 -11.30 5.31 -0.38
CA LEU A 214 -10.68 6.24 0.56
C LEU A 214 -10.02 5.46 1.71
N LEU A 215 -8.77 5.76 2.01
CA LEU A 215 -8.02 5.17 3.13
C LEU A 215 -7.84 6.24 4.22
N PRO A 216 -8.56 6.16 5.36
CA PRO A 216 -8.45 7.12 6.45
C PRO A 216 -7.27 6.76 7.35
N LEU A 217 -6.07 7.25 6.99
CA LEU A 217 -4.84 6.95 7.71
C LEU A 217 -4.66 7.92 8.88
N ARG A 218 -4.59 7.37 10.09
CA ARG A 218 -4.36 8.09 11.35
C ARG A 218 -2.93 7.85 11.83
N GLU A 219 -2.35 8.86 12.50
CA GLU A 219 -0.97 8.82 12.99
C GLU A 219 0.05 8.40 11.91
N LEU A 220 -0.20 8.78 10.66
CA LEU A 220 0.67 8.49 9.53
C LEU A 220 2.02 9.18 9.72
N ARG A 221 3.07 8.37 9.68
CA ARG A 221 4.46 8.80 9.66
C ARG A 221 5.24 8.09 8.55
N PHE A 222 6.28 8.75 8.05
CA PHE A 222 7.24 8.21 7.10
C PHE A 222 8.66 8.31 7.66
N GLU A 223 9.49 7.32 7.34
CA GLU A 223 10.92 7.35 7.59
C GLU A 223 11.65 6.71 6.40
N GLY A 224 12.87 7.16 6.08
CA GLY A 224 13.62 6.54 5.00
C GLY A 224 14.79 7.38 4.49
N THR A 225 15.25 7.07 3.28
CA THR A 225 16.32 7.80 2.59
C THR A 225 15.97 8.05 1.13
N TYR A 226 16.19 9.27 0.66
CA TYR A 226 16.17 9.63 -0.76
C TYR A 226 17.59 9.74 -1.33
N SER A 227 17.73 9.53 -2.65
CA SER A 227 19.01 9.59 -3.36
C SER A 227 19.61 11.01 -3.38
N PRO A 228 20.93 11.18 -3.57
CA PRO A 228 21.56 12.51 -3.57
C PRO A 228 21.01 13.50 -4.60
N ASP A 229 20.52 13.00 -5.74
CA ASP A 229 19.86 13.77 -6.80
C ASP A 229 18.36 13.98 -6.55
N GLN A 230 17.84 13.51 -5.42
CA GLN A 230 16.44 13.62 -4.99
C GLN A 230 15.46 12.97 -5.98
N ASN A 231 15.94 12.02 -6.79
CA ASN A 231 15.12 11.35 -7.78
C ASN A 231 14.48 10.06 -7.29
N CYS A 232 15.05 9.43 -6.27
CA CYS A 232 14.69 8.07 -5.89
C CYS A 232 14.53 7.91 -4.37
N ILE A 233 13.57 7.10 -3.97
CA ILE A 233 13.56 6.37 -2.70
C ILE A 233 13.54 4.89 -3.06
N GLY A 234 14.54 4.12 -2.65
CA GLY A 234 14.74 2.76 -3.17
C GLY A 234 15.23 2.77 -4.63
N HIS A 235 15.12 1.63 -5.31
CA HIS A 235 15.56 1.49 -6.71
C HIS A 235 14.84 0.34 -7.43
N TYR A 236 14.86 0.35 -8.76
CA TYR A 236 14.36 -0.71 -9.62
C TYR A 236 15.23 -1.97 -9.52
N ASN A 237 14.61 -3.12 -9.30
CA ASN A 237 15.27 -4.37 -8.95
C ASN A 237 15.77 -5.14 -10.20
N ALA A 238 16.56 -4.48 -11.06
CA ALA A 238 17.05 -5.09 -12.30
C ALA A 238 17.84 -6.38 -12.05
N GLU A 239 18.58 -6.46 -10.93
CA GLU A 239 19.41 -7.61 -10.57
C GLU A 239 18.59 -8.81 -10.11
N GLY A 240 17.48 -8.58 -9.42
CA GLY A 240 16.61 -9.65 -8.91
C GLY A 240 15.68 -10.21 -9.98
N LEU A 241 15.35 -9.44 -11.02
CA LEU A 241 14.42 -9.84 -12.07
C LEU A 241 15.04 -10.84 -13.05
N SER A 242 14.22 -11.81 -13.48
CA SER A 242 14.65 -12.90 -14.37
C SER A 242 14.31 -12.59 -15.83
N PRO A 243 15.27 -12.68 -16.77
CA PRO A 243 14.99 -12.56 -18.20
C PRO A 243 14.07 -13.67 -18.73
N ASP A 244 14.10 -14.85 -18.10
CA ASP A 244 13.24 -15.97 -18.45
C ASP A 244 11.76 -15.68 -18.14
N ASP A 245 11.51 -14.77 -17.19
CA ASP A 245 10.18 -14.27 -16.83
C ASP A 245 9.88 -12.91 -17.51
N GLU A 246 10.57 -12.60 -18.61
CA GLU A 246 10.46 -11.33 -19.34
C GLU A 246 10.73 -10.10 -18.43
N CYS A 247 11.58 -10.26 -17.42
CA CYS A 247 11.89 -9.24 -16.42
C CYS A 247 10.65 -8.71 -15.67
N LYS A 248 9.59 -9.51 -15.55
CA LYS A 248 8.38 -9.14 -14.81
C LYS A 248 8.57 -9.40 -13.32
N PRO A 249 8.00 -8.55 -12.46
CA PRO A 249 7.96 -8.85 -11.03
C PRO A 249 7.12 -10.10 -10.75
N THR A 250 7.50 -10.81 -9.70
CA THR A 250 6.77 -11.96 -9.16
C THR A 250 6.46 -11.73 -7.68
N ALA A 251 5.69 -12.63 -7.06
CA ALA A 251 5.40 -12.55 -5.63
C ALA A 251 6.65 -12.59 -4.73
N THR A 252 7.74 -13.20 -5.20
CA THR A 252 9.01 -13.32 -4.45
C THR A 252 10.09 -12.37 -4.95
N THR A 253 9.87 -11.73 -6.10
CA THR A 253 10.84 -10.86 -6.76
C THR A 253 10.14 -9.55 -7.14
N PRO A 254 10.15 -8.53 -6.27
CA PRO A 254 9.46 -7.27 -6.54
C PRO A 254 10.15 -6.49 -7.66
N ALA A 255 9.41 -5.58 -8.30
CA ALA A 255 9.95 -4.70 -9.35
C ALA A 255 10.90 -3.65 -8.77
N PHE A 256 10.77 -3.32 -7.49
CA PHE A 256 11.57 -2.33 -6.79
C PHE A 256 12.06 -2.87 -5.46
N VAL A 257 13.27 -2.48 -5.08
CA VAL A 257 13.77 -2.57 -3.72
C VAL A 257 13.36 -1.30 -2.98
N THR A 258 12.69 -1.45 -1.83
CA THR A 258 12.18 -0.34 -1.03
C THR A 258 13.28 0.41 -0.28
N GLY A 259 13.12 1.72 -0.09
CA GLY A 259 14.08 2.61 0.59
C GLY A 259 13.52 3.40 1.76
N ALA A 260 12.24 3.23 2.06
CA ALA A 260 11.52 3.91 3.13
C ALA A 260 10.38 3.04 3.67
N SER A 261 9.84 3.44 4.81
CA SER A 261 8.68 2.84 5.48
C SER A 261 7.66 3.90 5.87
N PHE A 262 6.43 3.45 6.06
CA PHE A 262 5.39 4.23 6.70
C PHE A 262 4.67 3.39 7.76
N ASP A 263 4.10 4.07 8.74
CA ASP A 263 3.30 3.46 9.80
C ASP A 263 2.09 4.35 10.06
N SER A 264 0.93 3.74 10.27
CA SER A 264 -0.33 4.40 10.56
C SER A 264 -1.31 3.36 11.12
N TYR A 265 -2.52 3.80 11.46
CA TYR A 265 -3.64 2.89 11.68
C TYR A 265 -4.93 3.43 11.07
N ILE A 266 -5.90 2.54 10.91
CA ILE A 266 -7.25 2.84 10.44
C ILE A 266 -8.21 2.43 11.55
N THR A 267 -9.00 3.37 12.10
CA THR A 267 -10.04 3.00 13.06
C THR A 267 -11.15 2.21 12.38
N LEU A 268 -11.72 1.23 13.07
CA LEU A 268 -12.81 0.43 12.52
C LEU A 268 -14.06 1.27 12.24
N GLU A 269 -14.30 2.29 13.08
CA GLU A 269 -15.39 3.24 12.87
C GLU A 269 -15.21 4.09 11.61
N ASP A 270 -14.00 4.63 11.36
CA ASP A 270 -13.72 5.35 10.11
C ASP A 270 -13.86 4.42 8.90
N ALA A 271 -13.30 3.20 8.99
CA ALA A 271 -13.40 2.21 7.93
C ALA A 271 -14.85 1.80 7.61
N ASP A 272 -15.73 1.74 8.61
CA ASP A 272 -17.14 1.38 8.41
C ASP A 272 -17.98 2.53 7.77
N GLN A 273 -17.44 3.75 7.73
CA GLN A 273 -18.05 4.85 6.97
C GLN A 273 -17.66 4.87 5.49
N ILE A 274 -16.51 4.28 5.13
CA ILE A 274 -16.05 4.23 3.74
C ILE A 274 -16.72 3.07 3.01
N ILE A 275 -17.56 3.36 2.01
CA ILE A 275 -18.20 2.33 1.17
C ILE A 275 -17.39 2.10 -0.09
N VAL A 276 -17.02 0.85 -0.35
CA VAL A 276 -16.39 0.41 -1.60
C VAL A 276 -17.49 0.02 -2.58
N ALA A 277 -17.93 0.99 -3.38
CA ALA A 277 -19.10 0.84 -4.26
C ALA A 277 -19.03 -0.38 -5.19
N GLN A 278 -17.84 -0.73 -5.70
CA GLN A 278 -17.63 -1.90 -6.58
C GLN A 278 -17.95 -3.22 -5.89
N LEU A 279 -17.72 -3.29 -4.58
CA LEU A 279 -17.88 -4.49 -3.78
C LEU A 279 -19.17 -4.47 -2.95
N GLN A 280 -19.91 -3.35 -2.96
CA GLN A 280 -21.10 -3.13 -2.15
C GLN A 280 -20.86 -3.46 -0.66
N GLN A 281 -19.71 -3.07 -0.13
CA GLN A 281 -19.35 -3.29 1.27
C GLN A 281 -18.49 -2.15 1.82
N SER A 282 -18.47 -1.96 3.14
CA SER A 282 -17.59 -0.99 3.80
C SER A 282 -16.14 -1.44 3.82
N LEU A 283 -15.20 -0.50 3.98
CA LEU A 283 -13.78 -0.80 4.15
C LEU A 283 -13.55 -1.65 5.40
N CYS A 284 -14.36 -1.50 6.46
CA CYS A 284 -14.28 -2.35 7.65
C CYS A 284 -14.55 -3.83 7.31
N VAL A 285 -15.63 -4.12 6.59
CA VAL A 285 -15.95 -5.49 6.13
C VAL A 285 -14.82 -6.04 5.27
N LEU A 286 -14.31 -5.19 4.38
CA LEU A 286 -13.24 -5.55 3.46
C LEU A 286 -11.92 -5.87 4.18
N ILE A 287 -11.54 -5.07 5.18
CA ILE A 287 -10.36 -5.28 6.04
C ILE A 287 -10.48 -6.59 6.83
N SER A 288 -11.67 -6.92 7.31
CA SER A 288 -11.91 -8.13 8.11
C SER A 288 -11.60 -9.43 7.36
N GLY A 289 -11.58 -9.39 6.02
CA GLY A 289 -11.34 -10.56 5.17
C GLY A 289 -12.49 -11.59 5.15
N ASP A 290 -13.52 -11.42 5.98
CA ASP A 290 -14.64 -12.37 6.07
C ASP A 290 -15.98 -11.63 6.19
N ALA A 291 -16.55 -11.27 5.03
CA ALA A 291 -17.85 -10.62 4.96
C ALA A 291 -19.00 -11.50 5.48
N THR A 292 -18.85 -12.82 5.54
CA THR A 292 -19.89 -13.71 6.10
C THR A 292 -19.86 -13.65 7.63
N ALA A 293 -18.67 -13.66 8.22
CA ALA A 293 -18.51 -13.59 9.66
C ALA A 293 -18.75 -12.17 10.21
N TYR A 294 -18.30 -11.13 9.51
CA TYR A 294 -18.28 -9.75 10.03
C TYR A 294 -19.13 -8.76 9.25
N GLY A 295 -19.81 -9.16 8.18
CA GLY A 295 -20.80 -8.31 7.50
C GLY A 295 -22.16 -8.36 8.18
N ASP A 296 -22.90 -7.25 8.13
CA ASP A 296 -24.28 -7.15 8.60
C ASP A 296 -25.32 -7.73 7.61
N GLY A 297 -24.87 -8.18 6.43
CA GLY A 297 -25.72 -8.68 5.35
C GLY A 297 -26.51 -7.60 4.61
N GLY A 298 -26.22 -6.32 4.88
CA GLY A 298 -26.80 -5.17 4.21
C GLY A 298 -26.35 -5.02 2.75
N ASN A 299 -26.86 -3.98 2.08
CA ASN A 299 -26.45 -3.61 0.73
C ASN A 299 -26.42 -2.06 0.60
N PRO A 300 -25.25 -1.41 0.74
CA PRO A 300 -23.93 -2.03 0.96
C PRO A 300 -23.82 -2.67 2.36
N ALA A 301 -23.05 -3.76 2.45
CA ALA A 301 -22.78 -4.43 3.72
C ALA A 301 -21.84 -3.58 4.58
N LYS A 302 -22.19 -3.40 5.86
CA LYS A 302 -21.32 -2.77 6.85
C LYS A 302 -20.82 -3.81 7.85
N CYS A 303 -19.87 -3.42 8.69
CA CYS A 303 -19.41 -4.28 9.77
C CYS A 303 -20.58 -4.57 10.71
N ARG A 304 -20.78 -5.85 11.04
CA ARG A 304 -21.80 -6.30 11.97
C ARG A 304 -21.52 -5.67 13.33
N ARG A 305 -22.61 -5.30 14.01
CA ARG A 305 -22.55 -4.69 15.33
C ARG A 305 -23.39 -5.46 16.33
N THR A 306 -22.87 -5.61 17.54
CA THR A 306 -23.57 -6.09 18.71
C THR A 306 -23.56 -4.98 19.76
N ASP A 307 -24.75 -4.60 20.24
CA ASP A 307 -24.92 -3.50 21.21
C ASP A 307 -24.28 -2.16 20.76
N GLY A 308 -24.20 -1.93 19.44
CA GLY A 308 -23.65 -0.72 18.83
C GLY A 308 -22.13 -0.75 18.57
N VAL A 309 -21.44 -1.77 19.06
CA VAL A 309 -19.99 -1.98 18.88
C VAL A 309 -19.76 -2.87 17.66
N ILE A 310 -18.72 -2.57 16.86
CA ILE A 310 -18.30 -3.43 15.74
C ILE A 310 -17.79 -4.78 16.27
N ASP A 311 -18.30 -5.88 15.72
CA ASP A 311 -17.94 -7.24 16.16
C ASP A 311 -16.53 -7.67 15.73
N TYR A 312 -16.00 -7.07 14.65
CA TYR A 312 -14.64 -7.32 14.20
C TYR A 312 -13.66 -6.63 15.16
N GLU A 313 -12.69 -7.38 15.67
CA GLU A 313 -11.62 -6.86 16.51
C GLU A 313 -10.37 -6.66 15.67
N GLY A 314 -9.85 -5.43 15.66
CA GLY A 314 -8.60 -5.09 14.99
C GLY A 314 -7.37 -5.47 15.82
N ASP A 315 -6.19 -5.30 15.23
CA ASP A 315 -4.89 -5.62 15.83
C ASP A 315 -4.21 -4.41 16.49
N TRP A 316 -4.88 -3.26 16.54
CA TRP A 316 -4.35 -2.01 17.08
C TRP A 316 -5.34 -1.32 18.03
N CYS A 317 -4.80 -0.52 18.96
CA CYS A 317 -5.58 0.34 19.83
C CYS A 317 -5.39 1.81 19.46
N SER A 318 -6.44 2.47 19.00
CA SER A 318 -6.40 3.88 18.60
C SER A 318 -6.08 4.82 19.76
N ALA A 319 -6.57 4.50 20.97
CA ALA A 319 -6.44 5.37 22.14
C ALA A 319 -5.00 5.44 22.68
N THR A 320 -4.22 4.37 22.55
CA THR A 320 -2.84 4.30 23.04
C THR A 320 -1.81 4.34 21.92
N ASN A 321 -2.22 4.15 20.67
CA ASN A 321 -1.35 3.94 19.52
C ASN A 321 -0.36 2.79 19.75
N GLU A 322 -0.87 1.66 20.22
CA GLU A 322 -0.12 0.45 20.54
C GLU A 322 -0.84 -0.79 19.99
N PRO A 323 -0.15 -1.94 19.85
CA PRO A 323 -0.81 -3.20 19.51
C PRO A 323 -1.98 -3.52 20.45
N ALA A 324 -3.06 -4.06 19.90
CA ALA A 324 -4.21 -4.48 20.68
C ALA A 324 -3.80 -5.58 21.68
N ASP A 325 -4.32 -5.50 22.92
CA ASP A 325 -4.08 -6.51 23.96
C ASP A 325 -5.18 -7.59 24.01
N GLY A 326 -6.17 -7.50 23.13
CA GLY A 326 -7.31 -8.41 23.01
C GLY A 326 -8.31 -8.36 24.18
N THR A 327 -8.19 -7.39 25.09
CA THR A 327 -9.07 -7.31 26.28
C THR A 327 -9.57 -5.90 26.60
N THR A 328 -8.80 -4.86 26.28
CA THR A 328 -9.12 -3.47 26.60
C THR A 328 -9.38 -2.62 25.37
N CYS A 329 -8.75 -2.95 24.24
CA CYS A 329 -8.82 -2.12 23.05
C CYS A 329 -8.37 -2.89 21.78
N SER A 330 -9.21 -2.91 20.77
CA SER A 330 -9.03 -3.54 19.46
C SER A 330 -9.85 -2.82 18.39
N ASP A 331 -9.89 -1.48 18.47
CA ASP A 331 -10.78 -0.62 17.71
C ASP A 331 -10.17 -0.06 16.41
N ALA A 332 -8.95 -0.49 16.08
CA ALA A 332 -8.23 -0.09 14.87
C ALA A 332 -7.44 -1.26 14.27
N VAL A 333 -7.10 -1.13 12.99
CA VAL A 333 -6.12 -1.99 12.35
C VAL A 333 -4.85 -1.22 12.02
N ARG A 334 -3.69 -1.83 12.25
CA ARG A 334 -2.42 -1.25 11.85
C ARG A 334 -2.32 -1.25 10.33
N PHE A 335 -1.90 -0.12 9.76
CA PHE A 335 -1.64 0.02 8.33
C PHE A 335 -0.22 0.54 8.13
N ASN A 336 0.69 -0.37 7.80
CA ASN A 336 2.10 -0.07 7.65
C ASN A 336 2.70 -0.81 6.45
N GLY A 337 3.86 -0.33 6.02
CA GLY A 337 4.54 -0.95 4.90
C GLY A 337 5.85 -0.28 4.55
N ARG A 338 6.45 -0.78 3.48
CA ARG A 338 7.69 -0.26 2.90
C ARG A 338 7.42 0.22 1.49
N PHE A 339 8.18 1.19 1.00
CA PHE A 339 7.93 1.73 -0.33
C PHE A 339 9.19 2.14 -1.08
N ALA A 340 9.03 2.22 -2.40
CA ALA A 340 9.93 2.91 -3.30
C ALA A 340 9.16 4.06 -3.98
N ALA A 341 9.85 5.15 -4.26
CA ALA A 341 9.27 6.33 -4.91
C ALA A 341 10.22 6.90 -5.95
N SER A 342 9.64 7.55 -6.95
CA SER A 342 10.37 8.12 -8.09
C SER A 342 9.92 9.55 -8.32
N ALA A 343 10.85 10.41 -8.75
CA ALA A 343 10.58 11.81 -9.04
C ALA A 343 9.54 11.99 -10.15
N VAL A 344 8.64 12.96 -9.93
CA VAL A 344 7.57 13.38 -10.84
C VAL A 344 7.40 14.90 -10.84
N GLU A 345 6.69 15.44 -11.84
CA GLU A 345 6.36 16.88 -11.95
C GLU A 345 5.02 17.24 -11.31
#